data_AF-A0A4Q8LAP8-F1
#
_entry.id   AF-A0A4Q8LAP8-F1
#
_cell.length_a   1.000
_cell.length_b   1.000
_cell.length_c   1.000
_cell.angle_alpha   90.00
_cell.angle_beta   90.00
_cell.angle_gamma   90.00
#
_symmetry.space_group_name_H-M   'P 1'
#
loop_
_entity.id
_entity.type
_entity.pdbx_description
1 polymer ?
#
loop_
_entity_poly.entity_id
_entity_poly.type
_entity_poly.pdbx_seq_one_letter_code
_entity_poly.pdbx_strand_id
1 'polypeptide(L)'
;MSTYDLNTQTANLQADDLSILLSRLDDVPELIESGRMKQARDDLGLIKGLARAAELAAERASGWAQSVGDKAHHEALGGQASAVARLVRNALLKIDQGRATAAKADVDSAIELAQEMVEAAERFAQVAP
;
A
#
# COMPACT_ATOMS: atom_id res chain seq x y z
N MET A 1 -31.92 -11.45 16.50
CA MET A 1 -30.70 -11.79 15.74
C MET A 1 -30.67 -10.87 14.52
N SER A 2 -29.93 -9.77 14.63
CA SER A 2 -29.81 -8.76 13.56
C SER A 2 -28.60 -9.13 12.70
N THR A 3 -28.83 -9.51 11.45
CA THR A 3 -27.78 -9.86 10.46
C THR A 3 -27.21 -8.62 9.75
N TYR A 4 -27.42 -7.42 10.29
CA TYR A 4 -27.14 -6.14 9.61
C TYR A 4 -25.88 -5.41 10.07
N ASP A 5 -25.10 -5.95 11.02
CA ASP A 5 -23.85 -5.30 11.50
C ASP A 5 -22.55 -5.99 11.04
N LEU A 6 -22.64 -7.11 10.31
CA LEU A 6 -21.45 -7.78 9.76
C LEU A 6 -21.06 -7.32 8.34
N ASN A 7 -21.90 -6.50 7.69
CA ASN A 7 -21.73 -6.10 6.30
C ASN A 7 -21.10 -4.71 6.10
N THR A 8 -20.72 -4.02 7.18
CA THR A 8 -20.08 -2.69 7.13
C THR A 8 -18.62 -2.72 7.60
N GLN A 9 -18.18 -3.85 8.16
CA GLN A 9 -16.76 -4.22 8.32
C GLN A 9 -16.26 -5.04 7.12
N THR A 10 -16.94 -4.94 5.99
CA THR A 10 -16.35 -5.20 4.70
C THR A 10 -15.08 -4.36 4.63
N ALA A 11 -13.92 -5.01 4.49
CA ALA A 11 -12.58 -4.42 4.60
C ALA A 11 -12.40 -3.22 3.65
N ASN A 12 -12.92 -2.06 4.04
CA ASN A 12 -12.61 -0.79 3.43
C ASN A 12 -11.14 -0.57 3.73
N LEU A 13 -10.36 -0.40 2.69
CA LEU A 13 -8.99 0.02 2.82
C LEU A 13 -9.00 1.42 3.43
N GLN A 14 -8.75 1.54 4.73
CA GLN A 14 -8.80 2.83 5.40
C GLN A 14 -7.46 3.56 5.25
N ALA A 15 -7.51 4.88 5.36
CA ALA A 15 -6.31 5.71 5.40
C ALA A 15 -5.34 5.24 6.50
N ASP A 16 -5.85 4.76 7.62
CA ASP A 16 -5.06 4.20 8.72
C ASP A 16 -4.27 2.94 8.30
N ASP A 17 -4.90 2.01 7.56
CA ASP A 17 -4.24 0.80 7.06
C ASP A 17 -3.11 1.15 6.08
N LEU A 18 -3.36 2.14 5.22
CA LEU A 18 -2.40 2.65 4.25
C LEU A 18 -1.27 3.44 4.91
N SER A 19 -1.55 4.13 6.02
CA SER A 19 -0.55 4.85 6.80
C SER A 19 0.46 3.92 7.45
N ILE A 20 0.05 2.70 7.85
CA ILE A 20 0.98 1.67 8.34
C ILE A 20 1.94 1.21 7.24
N LEU A 21 1.43 1.06 6.01
CA LEU A 21 2.26 0.73 4.86
C LEU A 21 3.28 1.84 4.58
N LEU A 22 2.82 3.10 4.58
CA LEU A 22 3.66 4.26 4.35
C LEU A 22 4.75 4.42 5.43
N SER A 23 4.37 4.36 6.71
CA SER A 23 5.33 4.56 7.80
C SER A 23 6.47 3.53 7.76
N ARG A 24 6.16 2.30 7.33
CA ARG A 24 7.17 1.25 7.17
C ARG A 24 8.06 1.48 5.95
N LEU A 25 7.51 2.03 4.86
CA LEU A 25 8.29 2.38 3.68
C LEU A 25 9.28 3.51 3.97
N ASP A 26 8.87 4.52 4.74
CA ASP A 26 9.67 5.73 5.03
C ASP A 26 11.01 5.42 5.73
N ASP A 27 11.07 4.35 6.53
CA ASP A 27 12.30 3.95 7.23
C ASP A 27 13.32 3.24 6.30
N VAL A 28 12.86 2.64 5.20
CA VAL A 28 13.69 1.76 4.36
C VAL A 28 14.84 2.49 3.64
N PRO A 29 14.66 3.71 3.07
CA PRO A 29 15.75 4.44 2.45
C PRO A 29 16.95 4.64 3.38
N GLU A 30 16.72 5.00 4.65
CA GLU A 30 17.78 5.18 5.64
C GLU A 30 18.46 3.84 5.99
N LEU A 31 17.70 2.74 6.05
CA LEU A 31 18.28 1.40 6.24
C LEU A 31 19.19 1.00 5.09
N ILE A 32 18.85 1.36 3.86
CA ILE A 32 19.69 1.12 2.68
C ILE A 32 20.97 1.97 2.74
N GLU A 33 20.83 3.26 3.03
CA GLU A 33 21.97 4.20 3.12
C GLU A 33 22.95 3.83 4.22
N SER A 34 22.45 3.42 5.38
CA SER A 34 23.26 2.97 6.53
C SER A 34 23.86 1.57 6.36
N GLY A 35 23.60 0.88 5.24
CA GLY A 35 24.14 -0.45 4.97
C GLY A 35 23.41 -1.59 5.70
N ARG A 36 22.26 -1.32 6.36
CA ARG A 36 21.46 -2.29 7.14
C ARG A 36 20.60 -3.18 6.24
N MET A 37 21.22 -3.81 5.23
CA MET A 37 20.54 -4.54 4.14
C MET A 37 19.70 -5.73 4.60
N LYS A 38 20.03 -6.38 5.73
CA LYS A 38 19.17 -7.43 6.28
C LYS A 38 17.82 -6.84 6.72
N GLN A 39 17.86 -5.74 7.48
CA GLN A 39 16.65 -5.12 7.99
C GLN A 39 15.82 -4.49 6.87
N ALA A 40 16.46 -3.79 5.93
CA ALA A 40 15.77 -3.27 4.74
C ALA A 40 15.02 -4.38 3.98
N ARG A 41 15.62 -5.58 3.85
CA ARG A 41 14.94 -6.73 3.22
C ARG A 41 13.79 -7.29 4.04
N ASP A 42 13.96 -7.40 5.36
CA ASP A 42 12.91 -7.86 6.25
C ASP A 42 11.69 -6.91 6.17
N ASP A 43 11.92 -5.59 6.21
CA ASP A 43 10.86 -4.57 6.13
C ASP A 43 10.20 -4.56 4.75
N LEU A 44 10.97 -4.59 3.65
CA LEU A 44 10.41 -4.70 2.29
C LEU A 44 9.62 -6.00 2.10
N GLY A 45 10.01 -7.10 2.75
CA GLY A 45 9.27 -8.35 2.76
C GLY A 45 7.88 -8.19 3.37
N LEU A 46 7.78 -7.50 4.51
CA LEU A 46 6.52 -7.18 5.17
C LEU A 46 5.67 -6.21 4.35
N ILE A 47 6.26 -5.13 3.85
CA ILE A 47 5.58 -4.11 3.04
C ILE A 47 4.97 -4.73 1.78
N LYS A 48 5.68 -5.65 1.12
CA LYS A 48 5.14 -6.39 -0.03
C LYS A 48 3.86 -7.15 0.33
N GLY A 49 3.83 -7.77 1.52
CA GLY A 49 2.64 -8.46 2.02
C GLY A 49 1.49 -7.50 2.31
N LEU A 50 1.77 -6.36 2.93
CA LEU A 50 0.80 -5.30 3.20
C LEU A 50 0.22 -4.71 1.91
N ALA A 51 1.07 -4.40 0.92
CA ALA A 51 0.63 -3.89 -0.37
C ALA A 51 -0.29 -4.88 -1.10
N ARG A 52 0.01 -6.19 -1.02
CA ARG A 52 -0.88 -7.22 -1.58
C ARG A 52 -2.19 -7.36 -0.82
N ALA A 53 -2.16 -7.25 0.51
CA ALA A 53 -3.38 -7.25 1.31
C ALA A 53 -4.25 -6.03 0.96
N ALA A 54 -3.63 -4.87 0.73
CA ALA A 54 -4.29 -3.65 0.34
C ALA A 54 -4.97 -3.77 -1.04
N GLU A 55 -4.27 -4.33 -2.02
CA GLU A 55 -4.80 -4.64 -3.34
C GLU A 55 -6.05 -5.54 -3.25
N LEU A 56 -5.98 -6.62 -2.46
CA LEU A 56 -7.10 -7.55 -2.28
C LEU A 56 -8.30 -6.91 -1.56
N ALA A 57 -8.05 -6.02 -0.59
CA ALA A 57 -9.11 -5.29 0.09
C ALA A 57 -9.80 -4.30 -0.86
N ALA A 58 -9.03 -3.59 -1.68
CA ALA A 58 -9.55 -2.69 -2.71
C ALA A 58 -10.38 -3.44 -3.77
N GLU A 59 -9.93 -4.59 -4.25
CA GLU A 59 -10.70 -5.46 -5.16
C GLU A 59 -12.06 -5.87 -4.56
N ARG A 60 -12.07 -6.26 -3.27
CA ARG A 60 -13.31 -6.64 -2.57
C ARG A 60 -14.24 -5.44 -2.40
N ALA A 61 -13.72 -4.29 -1.99
CA ALA A 61 -14.49 -3.07 -1.83
C ALA A 61 -15.12 -2.62 -3.16
N SER A 62 -14.38 -2.70 -4.27
CA SER A 62 -14.90 -2.46 -5.62
C SER A 62 -16.06 -3.41 -5.98
N GLY A 63 -15.97 -4.69 -5.60
CA GLY A 63 -17.03 -5.67 -5.81
C GLY A 63 -18.34 -5.39 -5.05
N TRP A 64 -18.29 -4.58 -3.99
CA TRP A 64 -19.43 -4.22 -3.13
C TRP A 64 -19.86 -2.75 -3.24
N ALA A 65 -19.12 -1.96 -4.01
CA ALA A 65 -19.39 -0.55 -4.25
C ALA A 65 -20.82 -0.33 -4.77
N GLN A 66 -21.52 0.65 -4.17
CA GLN A 66 -22.91 0.99 -4.53
C GLN A 66 -22.99 2.03 -5.64
N SER A 67 -21.94 2.82 -5.84
CA SER A 67 -21.85 3.81 -6.90
C SER A 67 -20.68 3.55 -7.86
N VAL A 68 -20.80 4.08 -9.09
CA VAL A 68 -19.69 4.05 -10.07
C VAL A 68 -18.47 4.82 -9.54
N GLY A 69 -18.69 5.88 -8.76
CA GLY A 69 -17.62 6.67 -8.14
C GLY A 69 -16.82 5.85 -7.12
N ASP A 70 -17.50 5.17 -6.20
CA ASP A 70 -16.86 4.32 -5.19
C ASP A 70 -16.08 3.19 -5.84
N LYS A 71 -16.69 2.57 -6.88
CA LYS A 71 -16.05 1.51 -7.64
C LYS A 71 -14.75 1.99 -8.29
N ALA A 72 -14.79 3.13 -8.98
CA ALA A 72 -13.62 3.71 -9.62
C ALA A 72 -12.54 4.09 -8.59
N HIS A 73 -12.93 4.61 -7.43
CA HIS A 73 -12.01 4.91 -6.34
C HIS A 73 -11.29 3.67 -5.82
N HIS A 74 -12.01 2.60 -5.52
CA HIS A 74 -11.42 1.35 -5.05
C HIS A 74 -10.56 0.66 -6.12
N GLU A 75 -10.96 0.68 -7.40
CA GLU A 75 -10.12 0.18 -8.49
C GLU A 75 -8.80 0.96 -8.61
N ALA A 76 -8.83 2.29 -8.45
CA ALA A 76 -7.64 3.12 -8.47
C ALA A 76 -6.69 2.78 -7.30
N LEU A 77 -7.23 2.67 -6.07
CA LEU A 77 -6.45 2.26 -4.90
C LEU A 77 -5.83 0.86 -5.07
N GLY A 78 -6.58 -0.08 -5.62
CA GLY A 78 -6.07 -1.42 -5.92
C GLY A 78 -4.91 -1.40 -6.93
N GLY A 79 -5.05 -0.60 -7.99
CA GLY A 79 -3.99 -0.39 -8.98
C GLY A 79 -2.72 0.21 -8.37
N GLN A 80 -2.85 1.23 -7.52
CA GLN A 80 -1.72 1.83 -6.81
C GLN A 80 -1.06 0.85 -5.84
N ALA A 81 -1.84 0.08 -5.06
CA ALA A 81 -1.32 -0.95 -4.17
C ALA A 81 -0.50 -2.02 -4.92
N SER A 82 -0.99 -2.44 -6.09
CA SER A 82 -0.27 -3.37 -6.99
C SER A 82 1.04 -2.76 -7.52
N ALA A 83 1.02 -1.46 -7.85
CA ALA A 83 2.21 -0.73 -8.29
C ALA A 83 3.26 -0.62 -7.16
N VAL A 84 2.85 -0.32 -5.92
CA VAL A 84 3.71 -0.34 -4.72
C VAL A 84 4.33 -1.73 -4.53
N ALA A 85 3.53 -2.79 -4.57
CA ALA A 85 4.02 -4.17 -4.42
C ALA A 85 5.09 -4.52 -5.47
N ARG A 86 4.91 -4.05 -6.72
CA ARG A 86 5.87 -4.24 -7.81
C ARG A 86 7.18 -3.48 -7.56
N LEU A 87 7.11 -2.23 -7.11
CA LEU A 87 8.30 -1.42 -6.80
C LEU A 87 9.08 -2.03 -5.63
N VAL A 88 8.40 -2.43 -4.56
CA VAL A 88 9.00 -3.13 -3.41
C VAL A 88 9.68 -4.44 -3.83
N ARG A 89 9.03 -5.21 -4.72
CA ARG A 89 9.65 -6.42 -5.30
C ARG A 89 10.92 -6.09 -6.08
N ASN A 90 10.91 -5.01 -6.86
CA ASN A 90 12.08 -4.59 -7.63
C ASN A 90 13.22 -4.12 -6.71
N ALA A 91 12.89 -3.39 -5.64
CA ALA A 91 13.85 -2.98 -4.61
C ALA A 91 14.53 -4.19 -3.96
N LEU A 92 13.76 -5.20 -3.54
CA LEU A 92 14.29 -6.46 -3.00
C LEU A 92 15.27 -7.13 -3.96
N LEU A 93 14.88 -7.29 -5.23
CA LEU A 93 15.75 -7.88 -6.26
C LEU A 93 17.04 -7.08 -6.46
N LYS A 94 16.96 -5.75 -6.41
CA LYS A 94 18.13 -4.87 -6.55
C LYS A 94 19.04 -4.93 -5.34
N ILE A 95 18.51 -5.05 -4.12
CA ILE A 95 19.32 -5.29 -2.92
C ILE A 95 20.08 -6.62 -3.04
N ASP A 96 19.41 -7.69 -3.47
CA ASP A 96 20.04 -9.00 -3.64
C ASP A 96 21.12 -9.00 -4.74
N GLN A 97 21.04 -8.07 -5.70
CA GLN A 97 22.04 -7.82 -6.74
C GLN A 97 23.17 -6.86 -6.30
N GLY A 98 23.15 -6.35 -5.07
CA GLY A 98 24.11 -5.35 -4.58
C GLY A 98 23.89 -3.93 -5.15
N ARG A 99 22.73 -3.66 -5.74
CA ARG A 99 22.38 -2.37 -6.38
C ARG A 99 21.57 -1.48 -5.44
N ALA A 100 22.13 -1.19 -4.26
CA ALA A 100 21.49 -0.45 -3.17
C ALA A 100 20.87 0.90 -3.62
N THR A 101 21.62 1.74 -4.35
CA THR A 101 21.12 3.04 -4.84
C THR A 101 19.91 2.90 -5.76
N ALA A 102 19.91 1.90 -6.64
CA ALA A 102 18.78 1.65 -7.53
C ALA A 102 17.58 1.03 -6.81
N ALA A 103 17.83 0.29 -5.71
CA ALA A 103 16.77 -0.19 -4.84
C ALA A 103 16.12 0.95 -4.08
N LYS A 104 16.92 1.87 -3.52
CA LYS A 104 16.41 3.08 -2.86
C LYS A 104 15.49 3.89 -3.78
N ALA A 105 15.87 4.10 -5.03
CA ALA A 105 15.01 4.82 -5.98
C ALA A 105 13.64 4.15 -6.19
N ASP A 106 13.57 2.81 -6.22
CA ASP A 106 12.27 2.11 -6.28
C ASP A 106 11.46 2.30 -5.00
N VAL A 107 12.13 2.32 -3.85
CA VAL A 107 11.49 2.56 -2.55
C VAL A 107 10.96 3.99 -2.46
N ASP A 108 11.74 4.99 -2.90
CA ASP A 108 11.30 6.38 -2.95
C ASP A 108 10.04 6.53 -3.83
N SER A 109 9.99 5.91 -5.01
CA SER A 109 8.77 5.90 -5.83
C SER A 109 7.61 5.13 -5.20
N ALA A 110 7.89 4.12 -4.38
CA ALA A 110 6.84 3.39 -3.65
C ALA A 110 6.26 4.24 -2.52
N ILE A 111 7.08 5.06 -1.86
CA ILE A 111 6.67 6.05 -0.85
C ILE A 111 5.73 7.08 -1.48
N GLU A 112 6.11 7.67 -2.62
CA GLU A 112 5.28 8.65 -3.34
C GLU A 112 3.87 8.08 -3.63
N LEU A 113 3.80 6.86 -4.18
CA LEU A 113 2.52 6.21 -4.44
C LEU A 113 1.74 5.89 -3.16
N ALA A 114 2.41 5.44 -2.10
CA ALA A 114 1.75 5.17 -0.82
C ALA A 114 1.17 6.43 -0.18
N GLN A 115 1.85 7.58 -0.31
CA GLN A 115 1.35 8.88 0.13
C GLN A 115 0.09 9.27 -0.66
N GLU A 116 0.12 9.17 -1.99
CA GLU A 116 -1.05 9.43 -2.83
C GLU A 116 -2.25 8.55 -2.45
N MET A 117 -2.01 7.28 -2.11
CA MET A 117 -3.05 6.37 -1.67
C MET A 117 -3.69 6.80 -0.35
N VAL A 118 -2.87 7.18 0.65
CA VAL A 118 -3.38 7.69 1.94
C VAL A 118 -4.24 8.93 1.71
N GLU A 119 -3.72 9.92 0.97
CA GLU A 119 -4.46 11.15 0.68
C GLU A 119 -5.76 10.89 -0.08
N ALA A 120 -5.76 9.95 -1.04
CA ALA A 120 -6.94 9.57 -1.79
C ALA A 120 -7.99 8.92 -0.88
N ALA A 121 -7.57 8.03 0.02
CA ALA A 121 -8.46 7.37 0.97
C ALA A 121 -9.04 8.38 1.98
N GLU A 122 -8.25 9.32 2.49
CA GLU A 122 -8.71 10.39 3.39
C GLU A 122 -9.73 11.29 2.71
N ARG A 123 -9.44 11.75 1.48
CA ARG A 123 -10.37 12.58 0.71
C ARG A 123 -11.69 11.86 0.46
N PHE A 124 -11.63 10.58 0.11
CA PHE A 124 -12.82 9.76 -0.11
C PHE A 124 -13.66 9.63 1.17
N ALA A 125 -13.03 9.40 2.32
CA ALA A 125 -13.72 9.34 3.60
C ALA A 125 -14.40 10.66 4.02
N GLN A 126 -13.84 11.81 3.61
CA GLN A 126 -14.42 13.13 3.91
C GLN A 126 -15.63 13.49 3.04
N VAL A 127 -15.73 12.92 1.84
CA VAL A 127 -16.81 13.22 0.88
C VAL A 127 -17.85 12.11 0.76
N ALA A 128 -17.59 10.95 1.37
CA ALA A 128 -18.56 9.86 1.48
C ALA A 128 -19.76 10.32 2.34
N PRO A 129 -21.00 10.29 1.81
CA PRO A 129 -22.19 10.75 2.51
C PRO A 129 -22.60 9.86 3.70
#